data_AF-A0A2B9E8X7-F1
#
_entry.id   AF-A0A2B9E8X7-F1
#
_cell.length_a   1.000
_cell.length_b   1.000
_cell.length_c   1.000
_cell.angle_alpha   90.00
_cell.angle_beta   90.00
_cell.angle_gamma   90.00
#
_symmetry.space_group_name_H-M   'P 1'
#
loop_
_entity.id
_entity.type
_entity.pdbx_description
1 polymer ?
#
loop_
_entity_poly.entity_id
_entity_poly.type
_entity_poly.pdbx_seq_one_letter_code
_entity_poly.pdbx_strand_id
1 'polypeptide(L)' 'MIFEGNNSLENILRKEKIGILDVANVILFLMSDKSDAIRGQNIVVDNGYTIV' A
#
# COMPACT_ATOMS: atom_id res chain seq x y z
N MET A 1 -9.41 17.81 -25.30
CA MET A 1 -8.20 17.69 -24.48
C MET A 1 -8.00 16.21 -24.20
N ILE A 2 -7.09 15.57 -24.94
CA ILE A 2 -6.75 14.16 -24.74
C ILE A 2 -5.66 14.15 -23.67
N PHE A 3 -5.92 13.52 -22.52
CA PHE A 3 -4.89 13.30 -21.52
C PHE A 3 -4.00 12.15 -22.00
N GLU A 4 -2.82 12.47 -22.50
CA GLU A 4 -1.74 11.50 -22.71
C GLU A 4 -1.20 11.05 -21.35
N GLY A 5 -1.81 10.01 -20.79
CA GLY A 5 -1.40 9.39 -19.53
C GLY A 5 -0.41 8.24 -19.74
N ASN A 6 0.71 8.47 -20.44
CA ASN A 6 1.79 7.49 -20.48
C ASN A 6 2.79 7.79 -19.34
N ASN A 7 2.98 6.81 -18.44
CA ASN A 7 4.04 6.68 -17.41
C ASN A 7 3.68 6.82 -15.91
N SER A 8 2.40 6.93 -15.49
CA SER A 8 2.06 7.07 -14.06
C SER A 8 1.80 5.75 -13.31
N LEU A 9 1.25 4.74 -13.98
CA LEU A 9 0.84 3.48 -13.33
C LEU A 9 2.02 2.57 -12.95
N GLU A 10 3.10 2.53 -13.74
CA GLU A 10 4.29 1.74 -13.40
C GLU A 10 5.01 2.26 -12.15
N ASN A 11 4.85 3.54 -11.79
CA ASN A 11 5.49 4.12 -10.60
C ASN A 11 4.73 3.81 -9.31
N ILE A 12 3.42 3.52 -9.42
CA ILE A 12 2.56 3.14 -8.28
C ILE A 12 2.68 1.63 -8.04
N LEU A 13 2.77 0.86 -9.12
CA LEU A 13 2.92 -0.59 -9.09
C LEU A 13 4.38 -0.98 -8.88
N ARG A 14 4.74 -1.34 -7.66
CA ARG A 14 6.05 -1.96 -7.42
C ARG A 14 6.02 -3.41 -7.87
N LYS A 15 6.91 -3.77 -8.81
CA LYS A 15 7.09 -5.16 -9.30
C LYS A 15 7.74 -6.09 -8.27
N GLU A 16 8.17 -5.55 -7.13
CA GLU A 16 8.81 -6.30 -6.05
C GLU A 16 7.78 -7.16 -5.30
N LYS A 17 8.18 -8.40 -4.99
CA LYS A 17 7.38 -9.28 -4.14
C LYS A 17 7.36 -8.74 -2.71
N ILE A 18 6.19 -8.80 -2.10
CA ILE A 18 6.04 -8.50 -0.68
C ILE A 18 6.64 -9.62 0.15
N GLY A 19 7.45 -9.24 1.13
CA GLY A 19 8.05 -10.12 2.12
C GLY A 19 7.32 -10.09 3.45
N ILE A 20 7.68 -11.03 4.33
CA ILE A 20 7.10 -11.11 5.68
C ILE A 20 7.37 -9.86 6.52
N LEU A 21 8.49 -9.18 6.28
CA LEU A 21 8.86 -7.97 7.01
C LEU A 21 7.95 -6.79 6.66
N ASP A 22 7.47 -6.70 5.42
CA ASP A 22 6.56 -5.62 5.02
C ASP A 22 5.24 -5.73 5.80
N VAL A 23 4.70 -6.94 5.92
CA VAL A 23 3.50 -7.23 6.72
C VAL A 23 3.76 -6.98 8.20
N ALA A 24 4.89 -7.46 8.74
CA ALA A 24 5.25 -7.28 10.15
C ALA A 24 5.38 -5.79 10.53
N ASN A 25 5.94 -4.98 9.64
CA ASN A 25 6.06 -3.53 9.85
C ASN A 25 4.70 -2.83 9.89
N VAL A 26 3.75 -3.24 9.03
CA VAL A 26 2.38 -2.72 9.07
C VAL A 26 1.69 -3.09 10.38
N ILE A 27 1.85 -4.33 10.85
CA ILE A 27 1.33 -4.75 12.16
C ILE A 27 1.94 -3.91 13.28
N LEU A 28 3.26 -3.72 13.27
CA LEU A 28 3.95 -2.92 14.28
C LEU A 28 3.46 -1.47 14.30
N PHE A 29 3.20 -0.88 13.12
CA PHE A 29 2.57 0.43 13.02
C PHE A 29 1.17 0.44 13.64
N LEU A 30 0.32 -0.54 13.31
CA LEU A 30 -1.05 -0.65 13.83
C LEU A 30 -1.12 -0.93 15.35
N MET A 31 -0.06 -1.49 15.93
CA MET A 31 0.07 -1.68 17.38
C MET A 31 0.61 -0.44 18.10
N SER A 32 1.13 0.54 17.36
CA SER A 32 1.70 1.77 17.94
C SER A 32 0.65 2.86 18.13
N ASP A 33 0.97 3.81 19.02
CA ASP A 33 0.22 5.05 19.25
C ASP A 33 0.04 5.91 17.98
N LYS A 34 0.91 5.74 16.98
CA LYS A 34 0.83 6.42 15.68
C LYS A 34 -0.43 6.08 14.87
N SER A 35 -1.13 5.01 15.24
CA SER A 35 -2.31 4.52 14.55
C SER A 35 -3.59 4.55 15.40
N ASP A 36 -3.60 5.32 16.50
CA ASP A 36 -4.64 5.24 17.53
C ASP A 36 -6.08 5.44 17.00
N ALA A 37 -6.24 6.29 15.99
CA ALA A 37 -7.53 6.56 15.36
C ALA A 37 -7.93 5.54 14.26
N ILE A 38 -7.05 4.61 13.87
CA ILE A 38 -7.32 3.64 12.79
C ILE A 38 -7.99 2.41 13.39
N ARG A 39 -9.30 2.24 13.14
CA ARG A 39 -10.11 1.10 13.58
C ARG A 39 -11.11 0.73 12.48
N GLY A 40 -11.46 -0.55 12.40
CA GLY A 40 -12.51 -1.04 11.48
C GLY A 40 -12.17 -0.98 9.99
N GLN A 41 -10.89 -0.81 9.64
CA GLN A 41 -10.42 -0.76 8.25
C GLN A 41 -9.60 -2.00 7.90
N ASN A 42 -9.74 -2.47 6.67
CA ASN A 42 -8.82 -3.44 6.08
C ASN A 42 -7.62 -2.70 5.50
N ILE A 43 -6.41 -3.11 5.85
CA ILE A 43 -5.18 -2.57 5.26
C ILE A 43 -4.65 -3.59 4.25
N VAL A 44 -4.66 -3.21 2.97
CA VAL A 44 -4.10 -4.03 1.89
C VAL A 44 -2.61 -3.72 1.75
N VAL A 45 -1.80 -4.79 1.76
CA VAL A 45 -0.34 -4.72 1.63
C VAL A 45 0.01 -5.55 0.41
N ASP A 46 0.15 -4.91 -0.75
CA ASP A 46 0.30 -5.60 -2.04
C ASP A 46 1.09 -4.84 -3.12
N ASN A 47 1.77 -3.75 -2.75
CA ASN A 47 2.57 -2.94 -3.68
C ASN A 47 1.74 -2.32 -4.82
N GLY A 48 0.46 -2.06 -4.56
CA GLY A 48 -0.46 -1.42 -5.50
C GLY A 48 -1.13 -2.39 -6.46
N TYR A 49 -0.96 -3.71 -6.27
CA TYR A 49 -1.51 -4.72 -7.17
C TYR A 49 -3.04 -4.65 -7.25
N THR A 50 -3.71 -4.40 -6.13
CA THR A 50 -5.15 -4.18 -6.06
C THR A 50 -5.44 -2.72 -6.42
N ILE A 51 -5.66 -2.47 -7.71
CA ILE A 51 -6.24 -1.22 -8.20
C ILE A 51 -7.75 -1.41 -8.30
N VAL A 52 -8.52 -0.60 -7.57
CA VAL A 52 -9.99 -0.48 -7.70
C VAL A 52 -10.33 0.71 -8.57
#